data_AF-A0A6C0IZ10-F1
#
_entry.id   AF-A0A6C0IZ10-F1
#
_cell.length_a   1.000
_cell.length_b   1.000
_cell.length_c   1.000
_cell.angle_alpha   90.00
_cell.angle_beta   90.00
_cell.angle_gamma   90.00
#
_symmetry.space_group_name_H-M   'P 1'
#
loop_
_entity.id
_entity.type
_entity.pdbx_description
1 polymer ?
#
loop_
_entity_poly.entity_id
_entity_poly.type
_entity_poly.pdbx_seq_one_letter_code
_entity_poly.pdbx_strand_id
1 'polypeptide(L)'
;MDKKHCEVLTETYNTYKLNSNKEDEFIKIISEFVNNNKHKVSKKLLYSCNFTLIKLFYNRFFESIPVFKNVIGPCSLALYKSDKYNKTVYVFGEYHCSSEQLDHKYPSYSEYETISNLMSLCSENSPVFLDIFLEFPRTARRLSGDGFPDGLIGDIATYKNKPCFNNPDLNNRIFNNNCSTTRWHYTDVRFDKYYRQTSLAGHIYFELYDSLTLIRKDKNISWLNPKLRELVYIANHDKELKKYMTKPKSVSPEIEYTVPRTQELTKYLRKIKALNPSSYTYTLILYYIAIIYQPQMIELYQYLIANEIEKIRIWFWNQFSDSDSERLLLKEIKRSYEADKILEFMNTYIINMTKEKMDILRPLAENVYNLQFMSIKSFFNSMNTLSIYIGDIGSIFTDAYMISRIFKKFDIKSDQNMPSTPTNIITYAGERHADNLRKFFEFGIDSFDKLDEAYNQSCPLDKVTSYDRMCCLNLEKFIQPFFNKDVSS
;
A
#
# COMPACT_ATOMS: atom_id res chain seq x y z
N MET A 1 -5.10 35.89 20.91
CA MET A 1 -5.38 34.47 21.17
C MET A 1 -4.71 34.10 22.47
N ASP A 2 -5.39 33.39 23.37
CA ASP A 2 -4.74 32.97 24.62
C ASP A 2 -3.71 31.86 24.37
N LYS A 3 -2.86 31.60 25.37
CA LYS A 3 -1.79 30.59 25.28
C LYS A 3 -2.34 29.18 25.06
N LYS A 4 -3.49 28.85 25.64
CA LYS A 4 -4.10 27.51 25.58
C LYS A 4 -4.56 27.19 24.15
N HIS A 5 -5.18 28.14 23.46
CA HIS A 5 -5.58 27.97 22.06
C HIS A 5 -4.37 27.84 21.14
N CYS A 6 -3.30 28.61 21.38
CA CYS A 6 -2.04 28.44 20.65
C CYS A 6 -1.49 27.01 20.80
N GLU A 7 -1.47 26.50 22.03
CA GLU A 7 -1.00 25.14 22.33
C GLU A 7 -1.83 24.09 21.57
N VAL A 8 -3.16 24.14 21.69
CA VAL A 8 -4.07 23.21 20.99
C VAL A 8 -3.88 23.23 19.48
N LEU A 9 -3.73 24.41 18.88
CA LEU A 9 -3.51 24.55 17.44
C LEU A 9 -2.14 24.03 17.01
N THR A 10 -1.09 24.30 17.78
CA THR A 10 0.26 23.78 17.48
C THR A 10 0.39 22.29 17.72
N GLU A 11 -0.50 21.69 18.53
CA GLU A 11 -0.53 20.25 18.74
C GLU A 11 -1.34 19.54 17.65
N THR A 12 -2.54 20.05 17.36
CA THR A 12 -3.53 19.34 16.52
C THR A 12 -3.50 19.78 15.06
N TYR A 13 -3.03 21.00 14.79
CA TYR A 13 -3.14 21.67 13.49
C TYR A 13 -4.56 21.57 12.90
N ASN A 14 -5.56 21.74 13.75
CA ASN A 14 -6.97 21.68 13.38
C ASN A 14 -7.64 23.02 13.73
N THR A 15 -7.98 23.79 12.70
CA THR A 15 -8.52 25.13 12.88
C THR A 15 -9.94 25.15 13.44
N TYR A 16 -10.65 24.03 13.43
CA TYR A 16 -12.01 23.91 13.99
C TYR A 16 -12.05 23.75 15.51
N LYS A 17 -10.90 23.54 16.17
CA LYS A 17 -10.81 23.53 17.64
C LYS A 17 -10.94 24.92 18.26
N LEU A 18 -11.01 25.97 17.44
CA LEU A 18 -11.32 27.32 17.85
C LEU A 18 -12.83 27.52 17.89
N ASN A 19 -13.36 27.71 19.09
CA ASN A 19 -14.80 27.70 19.35
C ASN A 19 -15.39 29.08 19.70
N SER A 20 -14.62 30.17 19.57
CA SER A 20 -15.11 31.51 19.91
C SER A 20 -15.17 32.45 18.70
N ASN A 21 -16.29 33.18 18.57
CA ASN A 21 -16.50 34.17 17.50
C ASN A 21 -15.40 35.24 17.44
N LYS A 22 -14.80 35.58 18.60
CA LYS A 22 -13.72 36.59 18.69
C LYS A 22 -12.41 36.10 18.05
N GLU A 23 -12.13 34.81 18.12
CA GLU A 23 -10.92 34.22 17.53
C GLU A 23 -11.06 34.10 16.02
N ASP A 24 -12.24 33.73 15.54
CA ASP A 24 -12.54 33.66 14.11
C ASP A 24 -12.38 35.02 13.43
N GLU A 25 -12.85 36.11 14.06
CA GLU A 25 -12.68 37.47 13.53
C GLU A 25 -11.20 37.87 13.47
N PHE A 26 -10.43 37.64 14.54
CA PHE A 26 -9.00 37.92 14.57
C PHE A 26 -8.23 37.16 13.49
N ILE A 27 -8.53 35.87 13.31
CA ILE A 27 -7.88 35.03 12.32
C ILE A 27 -8.26 35.44 10.91
N LYS A 28 -9.52 35.81 10.68
CA LYS A 28 -9.97 36.34 9.40
C LYS A 28 -9.16 37.60 9.04
N ILE A 29 -9.00 38.53 9.98
CA ILE A 29 -8.18 39.74 9.79
C ILE A 29 -6.73 39.38 9.43
N ILE A 30 -6.12 38.41 10.12
CA ILE A 30 -4.75 37.97 9.81
C ILE A 30 -4.67 37.36 8.41
N SER A 31 -5.59 36.47 8.07
CA SER A 31 -5.63 35.80 6.77
C SER A 31 -5.81 36.79 5.63
N GLU A 32 -6.69 37.78 5.79
CA GLU A 32 -6.89 38.88 4.83
C GLU A 32 -5.61 39.72 4.69
N PHE A 33 -4.97 40.07 5.80
CA PHE A 33 -3.72 40.81 5.79
C PHE A 33 -2.61 40.05 5.05
N VAL A 34 -2.43 38.76 5.34
CA VAL A 34 -1.42 37.91 4.68
C VAL A 34 -1.71 37.81 3.18
N ASN A 35 -2.97 37.57 2.79
CA ASN A 35 -3.36 37.44 1.39
C ASN A 35 -3.12 38.74 0.61
N ASN A 36 -3.57 39.88 1.15
CA ASN A 36 -3.41 41.19 0.52
C ASN A 36 -1.94 41.65 0.43
N ASN A 37 -1.08 41.10 1.29
CA ASN A 37 0.34 41.48 1.36
C ASN A 37 1.29 40.36 0.92
N LYS A 38 0.82 39.29 0.27
CA LYS A 38 1.65 38.11 -0.07
C LYS A 38 2.96 38.44 -0.81
N HIS A 39 2.98 39.52 -1.60
CA HIS A 39 4.15 40.01 -2.34
C HIS A 39 5.06 40.95 -1.53
N LYS A 40 4.57 41.47 -0.40
CA LYS A 40 5.23 42.47 0.46
C LYS A 40 5.76 41.88 1.77
N VAL A 41 5.23 40.74 2.22
CA VAL A 41 5.72 40.07 3.43
C VAL A 41 7.13 39.53 3.16
N SER A 42 8.11 40.01 3.93
CA SER A 42 9.49 39.55 3.78
C SER A 42 9.58 38.04 3.99
N LYS A 43 10.42 37.35 3.18
CA LYS A 43 10.70 35.92 3.38
C LYS A 43 11.12 35.62 4.82
N LYS A 44 11.87 36.52 5.46
CA LYS A 44 12.30 36.41 6.86
C LYS A 44 11.14 36.33 7.84
N LEU A 45 10.09 37.14 7.64
CA LEU A 45 8.90 37.10 8.48
C LEU A 45 8.10 35.80 8.24
N LEU A 46 7.99 35.36 6.98
CA LEU A 46 7.37 34.07 6.65
C LEU A 46 8.11 32.90 7.31
N TYR A 47 9.44 32.93 7.36
CA TYR A 47 10.23 31.91 8.07
C TYR A 47 10.12 31.96 9.59
N SER A 48 9.79 33.11 10.18
CA SER A 48 9.53 33.22 11.62
C SER A 48 8.11 32.80 12.02
N CYS A 49 7.22 32.59 11.04
CA CYS A 49 5.84 32.21 11.28
C CYS A 49 5.62 30.72 11.00
N ASN A 50 4.65 30.13 11.71
CA ASN A 50 4.14 28.81 11.40
C ASN A 50 3.29 28.88 10.13
N PHE A 51 3.95 28.83 8.97
CA PHE A 51 3.33 29.02 7.66
C PHE A 51 2.16 28.06 7.43
N THR A 52 2.31 26.82 7.89
CA THR A 52 1.26 25.80 7.82
C THR A 52 -0.01 26.24 8.55
N LEU A 53 0.08 26.69 9.81
CA LEU A 53 -1.11 27.18 10.53
C LEU A 53 -1.76 28.37 9.82
N ILE A 54 -0.97 29.31 9.29
CA ILE A 54 -1.49 30.45 8.53
C ILE A 54 -2.25 29.96 7.29
N LYS A 55 -1.70 28.98 6.55
CA LYS A 55 -2.37 28.41 5.38
C LYS A 55 -3.65 27.66 5.75
N LEU A 56 -3.65 26.90 6.85
CA LEU A 56 -4.87 26.22 7.34
C LEU A 56 -5.96 27.22 7.71
N PHE A 57 -5.61 28.34 8.35
CA PHE A 57 -6.56 29.41 8.63
C PHE A 57 -7.08 30.08 7.38
N TYR A 58 -6.20 30.37 6.43
CA TYR A 58 -6.61 30.90 5.14
C TYR A 58 -7.61 29.97 4.48
N ASN A 59 -7.31 28.66 4.44
CA ASN A 59 -8.20 27.67 3.88
C ASN A 59 -9.57 27.69 4.58
N ARG A 60 -9.61 27.62 5.92
CA ARG A 60 -10.88 27.64 6.68
C ARG A 60 -11.86 28.76 6.26
N PHE A 61 -11.38 29.93 5.85
CA PHE A 61 -12.24 31.07 5.49
C PHE A 61 -12.35 31.37 4.00
N PHE A 62 -11.34 31.00 3.20
CA PHE A 62 -11.23 31.45 1.81
C PHE A 62 -11.17 30.29 0.81
N GLU A 63 -10.79 29.08 1.21
CA GLU A 63 -10.68 27.91 0.33
C GLU A 63 -11.43 26.73 0.94
N SER A 64 -12.42 26.20 0.23
CA SER A 64 -13.11 24.99 0.68
C SER A 64 -12.67 23.78 -0.11
N ILE A 65 -12.59 22.63 0.56
CA ILE A 65 -12.61 21.35 -0.13
C ILE A 65 -14.00 21.24 -0.79
N PRO A 66 -14.09 21.03 -2.12
CA PRO A 66 -15.38 20.95 -2.78
C PRO A 66 -16.15 19.68 -2.34
N VAL A 67 -17.46 19.68 -2.57
CA VAL A 67 -18.27 18.47 -2.45
C VAL A 67 -18.10 17.67 -3.73
N PHE A 68 -17.62 16.44 -3.60
CA PHE A 68 -17.41 15.51 -4.69
C PHE A 68 -18.66 14.66 -4.88
N LYS A 69 -19.18 14.61 -6.11
CA LYS A 69 -20.30 13.73 -6.45
C LYS A 69 -19.81 12.31 -6.74
N ASN A 70 -18.79 12.22 -7.59
CA ASN A 70 -18.21 10.97 -8.04
C ASN A 70 -16.68 11.07 -8.06
N VAL A 71 -16.00 10.01 -7.62
CA VAL A 71 -14.54 9.92 -7.65
C VAL A 71 -14.10 8.68 -8.43
N ILE A 72 -13.23 8.86 -9.43
CA ILE A 72 -12.64 7.78 -10.22
C ILE A 72 -11.38 7.26 -9.52
N GLY A 73 -11.26 5.93 -9.42
CA GLY A 73 -10.16 5.24 -8.74
C GLY A 73 -10.68 4.30 -7.66
N PRO A 74 -11.04 4.83 -6.47
CA PRO A 74 -11.53 4.02 -5.37
C PRO A 74 -12.85 3.33 -5.72
N CYS A 75 -13.02 2.14 -5.14
CA CYS A 75 -14.27 1.38 -5.13
C CYS A 75 -15.02 1.52 -3.81
N SER A 76 -14.35 2.02 -2.78
CA SER A 76 -14.85 2.06 -1.42
C SER A 76 -14.23 3.23 -0.65
N LEU A 77 -14.95 3.69 0.38
CA LEU A 77 -14.50 4.66 1.36
C LEU A 77 -15.20 4.40 2.68
N ALA A 78 -14.47 4.39 3.78
CA ALA A 78 -15.03 4.39 5.13
C ALA A 78 -14.47 5.54 5.96
N LEU A 79 -15.30 6.15 6.81
CA LEU A 79 -14.91 7.19 7.75
C LEU A 79 -14.98 6.66 9.18
N TYR A 80 -13.85 6.71 9.88
CA TYR A 80 -13.75 6.38 11.29
C TYR A 80 -13.36 7.60 12.12
N LYS A 81 -13.90 7.72 13.33
CA LYS A 81 -13.51 8.74 14.31
C LYS A 81 -13.21 8.10 15.66
N SER A 82 -12.20 8.62 16.35
CA SER A 82 -11.89 8.26 17.74
C SER A 82 -11.67 9.50 18.58
N ASP A 83 -12.53 9.69 19.58
CA ASP A 83 -12.35 10.74 20.58
C ASP A 83 -11.17 10.44 21.51
N LYS A 84 -10.98 9.17 21.89
CA LYS A 84 -9.84 8.72 22.72
C LYS A 84 -8.50 9.11 22.09
N TYR A 85 -8.36 8.91 20.79
CA TYR A 85 -7.13 9.20 20.07
C TYR A 85 -7.10 10.59 19.41
N ASN A 86 -8.23 11.31 19.42
CA ASN A 86 -8.46 12.54 18.65
C ASN A 86 -8.05 12.36 17.18
N LYS A 87 -8.58 11.30 16.55
CA LYS A 87 -8.28 10.91 15.17
C LYS A 87 -9.54 10.81 14.32
N THR A 88 -9.40 11.25 13.08
CA THR A 88 -10.35 11.03 11.99
C THR A 88 -9.61 10.33 10.87
N VAL A 89 -10.12 9.18 10.40
CA VAL A 89 -9.48 8.33 9.41
C VAL A 89 -10.42 8.05 8.25
N TYR A 90 -10.02 8.45 7.05
CA TYR A 90 -10.68 8.10 5.80
C TYR A 90 -9.92 6.93 5.16
N VAL A 91 -10.59 5.80 4.95
CA VAL A 91 -10.00 4.57 4.40
C VAL A 91 -10.54 4.33 3.00
N PHE A 92 -9.79 4.76 1.99
CA PHE A 92 -10.10 4.50 0.58
C PHE A 92 -9.50 3.16 0.14
N GLY A 93 -10.29 2.36 -0.58
CA GLY A 93 -9.84 1.12 -1.19
C GLY A 93 -10.05 1.09 -2.70
N GLU A 94 -9.07 0.57 -3.44
CA GLU A 94 -9.06 0.46 -4.90
C GLU A 94 -9.21 -1.00 -5.36
N TYR A 95 -10.08 -1.23 -6.35
CA TYR A 95 -10.07 -2.45 -7.16
C TYR A 95 -9.66 -2.11 -8.60
N HIS A 96 -8.94 -3.03 -9.23
CA HIS A 96 -8.71 -3.00 -10.68
C HIS A 96 -9.85 -3.75 -11.37
N CYS A 97 -10.78 -3.06 -12.02
CA CYS A 97 -11.93 -3.67 -12.71
C CYS A 97 -11.55 -4.32 -14.06
N SER A 98 -12.29 -5.37 -14.48
CA SER A 98 -12.21 -5.89 -15.85
C SER A 98 -13.02 -5.09 -16.87
N SER A 99 -12.55 -5.11 -18.11
CA SER A 99 -13.10 -4.39 -19.25
C SER A 99 -14.43 -4.93 -19.79
N GLU A 100 -14.95 -6.07 -19.34
CA GLU A 100 -16.09 -6.72 -20.00
C GLU A 100 -17.47 -6.29 -19.44
N GLN A 101 -17.54 -5.61 -18.29
CA GLN A 101 -18.82 -5.37 -17.61
C GLN A 101 -19.20 -3.91 -17.37
N LEU A 102 -18.39 -2.94 -17.81
CA LEU A 102 -18.72 -1.52 -17.70
C LEU A 102 -18.96 -0.91 -19.08
N ASP A 103 -20.11 -1.16 -19.69
CA ASP A 103 -20.50 -0.60 -21.01
C ASP A 103 -20.62 0.95 -21.02
N HIS A 104 -20.27 1.58 -19.90
CA HIS A 104 -20.19 3.02 -19.78
C HIS A 104 -18.89 3.50 -20.43
N LYS A 105 -19.02 4.02 -21.67
CA LYS A 105 -18.16 5.14 -22.12
C LYS A 105 -18.01 6.09 -20.93
N TYR A 106 -16.77 6.46 -20.59
CA TYR A 106 -16.49 7.44 -19.55
C TYR A 106 -17.57 8.52 -19.58
N PRO A 107 -18.42 8.60 -18.56
CA PRO A 107 -19.39 9.67 -18.49
C PRO A 107 -18.63 11.00 -18.59
N SER A 108 -19.27 12.02 -19.17
CA SER A 108 -18.67 13.34 -19.39
C SER A 108 -17.77 13.74 -18.22
N TYR A 109 -16.47 13.96 -18.48
CA TYR A 109 -15.45 14.30 -17.46
C TYR A 109 -15.84 15.45 -16.53
N SER A 110 -16.85 16.25 -16.89
CA SER A 110 -17.38 17.34 -16.08
C SER A 110 -18.03 16.91 -14.75
N GLU A 111 -18.43 15.64 -14.58
CA GLU A 111 -19.15 15.16 -13.38
C GLU A 111 -18.30 14.30 -12.43
N TYR A 112 -17.01 14.14 -12.73
CA TYR A 112 -16.14 13.19 -12.05
C TYR A 112 -14.82 13.86 -11.69
N GLU A 113 -14.31 13.54 -10.51
CA GLU A 113 -12.96 13.89 -10.12
C GLU A 113 -12.10 12.62 -10.02
N THR A 114 -10.84 12.69 -10.40
CA THR A 114 -9.92 11.56 -10.14
C THR A 114 -9.51 11.57 -8.67
N ILE A 115 -9.12 10.42 -8.14
CA ILE A 115 -8.55 10.34 -6.80
C ILE A 115 -7.31 11.24 -6.65
N SER A 116 -6.51 11.39 -7.72
CA SER A 116 -5.35 12.30 -7.73
C SER A 116 -5.77 13.76 -7.57
N ASN A 117 -6.80 14.21 -8.31
CA ASN A 117 -7.36 15.55 -8.15
C ASN A 117 -7.94 15.77 -6.75
N LEU A 118 -8.73 14.80 -6.24
CA LEU A 118 -9.28 14.87 -4.89
C LEU A 118 -8.18 15.04 -3.83
N MET A 119 -7.12 14.24 -3.90
CA MET A 119 -6.01 14.29 -2.95
C MET A 119 -5.21 15.59 -3.08
N SER A 120 -5.07 16.11 -4.31
CA SER A 120 -4.46 17.43 -4.54
C SER A 120 -5.30 18.54 -3.91
N LEU A 121 -6.60 18.57 -4.17
CA LEU A 121 -7.53 19.57 -3.61
C LEU A 121 -7.59 19.49 -2.08
N CYS A 122 -7.65 18.29 -1.51
CA CYS A 122 -7.54 18.10 -0.07
C CYS A 122 -6.21 18.63 0.46
N SER A 123 -5.11 18.39 -0.26
CA SER A 123 -3.81 18.88 0.15
C SER A 123 -3.73 20.40 0.13
N GLU A 124 -4.26 21.06 -0.90
CA GLU A 124 -4.14 22.51 -1.08
C GLU A 124 -5.12 23.30 -0.20
N ASN A 125 -6.33 22.77 -0.02
CA ASN A 125 -7.49 23.51 0.51
C ASN A 125 -7.98 23.01 1.87
N SER A 126 -7.35 21.99 2.47
CA SER A 126 -7.79 21.52 3.78
C SER A 126 -7.60 22.58 4.88
N PRO A 127 -8.60 22.79 5.75
CA PRO A 127 -8.50 23.64 6.95
C PRO A 127 -7.84 22.91 8.14
N VAL A 128 -7.47 21.64 7.96
CA VAL A 128 -6.75 20.83 8.95
C VAL A 128 -5.50 20.19 8.32
N PHE A 129 -4.47 19.90 9.12
CA PHE A 129 -3.29 19.21 8.62
C PHE A 129 -3.59 17.74 8.33
N LEU A 130 -3.22 17.26 7.13
CA LEU A 130 -3.51 15.89 6.70
C LEU A 130 -2.26 15.00 6.68
N ASP A 131 -2.41 13.80 7.21
CA ASP A 131 -1.48 12.69 7.01
C ASP A 131 -2.05 11.74 5.96
N ILE A 132 -1.38 11.64 4.80
CA ILE A 132 -1.84 10.83 3.66
C ILE A 132 -0.94 9.61 3.52
N PHE A 133 -1.52 8.42 3.70
CA PHE A 133 -0.85 7.13 3.58
C PHE A 133 -1.23 6.46 2.26
N LEU A 134 -0.25 6.20 1.41
CA LEU A 134 -0.45 5.51 0.14
C LEU A 134 0.20 4.13 0.17
N GLU A 135 -0.50 3.10 -0.27
CA GLU A 135 0.10 1.80 -0.64
C GLU A 135 0.85 1.94 -1.96
N PHE A 136 1.92 2.71 -1.92
CA PHE A 136 2.81 2.87 -3.07
C PHE A 136 4.25 2.68 -2.59
N PRO A 137 5.05 1.88 -3.29
CA PRO A 137 6.45 1.70 -2.91
C PRO A 137 7.21 3.01 -3.10
N ARG A 138 8.08 3.34 -2.12
CA ARG A 138 8.89 4.57 -2.11
C ARG A 138 9.72 4.76 -3.40
N THR A 139 9.96 3.68 -4.13
CA THR A 139 11.01 3.56 -5.16
C THR A 139 10.48 3.52 -6.58
N ALA A 140 9.17 3.30 -6.77
CA ALA A 140 8.52 3.42 -8.08
C ALA A 140 8.63 4.82 -8.70
N ARG A 141 8.98 5.84 -7.89
CA ARG A 141 9.19 7.22 -8.36
C ARG A 141 10.24 7.36 -9.47
N ARG A 142 11.12 6.36 -9.64
CA ARG A 142 12.14 6.33 -10.72
C ARG A 142 11.69 5.61 -11.99
N LEU A 143 10.62 4.80 -11.92
CA LEU A 143 10.19 3.91 -13.01
C LEU A 143 9.07 4.49 -13.88
N SER A 144 8.44 5.60 -13.47
CA SER A 144 7.28 6.19 -14.15
C SER A 144 7.64 7.02 -15.39
N GLY A 145 8.51 6.49 -16.28
CA GLY A 145 8.76 7.08 -17.60
C GLY A 145 7.52 7.00 -18.50
N ASP A 146 6.76 5.91 -18.35
CA ASP A 146 5.48 5.68 -19.02
C ASP A 146 4.38 5.85 -17.97
N GLY A 147 3.56 6.89 -18.08
CA GLY A 147 2.61 7.29 -17.04
C GLY A 147 1.66 6.15 -16.63
N PHE A 148 1.35 6.07 -15.34
CA PHE A 148 0.24 5.23 -14.87
C PHE A 148 -1.08 5.77 -15.43
N PRO A 149 -2.07 4.89 -15.72
CA PRO A 149 -3.42 5.33 -16.04
C PRO A 149 -3.96 6.30 -14.97
N ASP A 150 -4.55 7.42 -15.40
CA ASP A 150 -5.15 8.42 -14.51
C ASP A 150 -6.10 7.75 -13.51
N GLY A 151 -6.17 8.24 -12.28
CA GLY A 151 -7.08 7.73 -11.24
C GLY A 151 -6.64 6.46 -10.50
N LEU A 152 -5.54 5.81 -10.88
CA LEU A 152 -4.99 4.70 -10.09
C LEU A 152 -4.11 5.23 -8.97
N ILE A 153 -3.80 4.39 -7.97
CA ILE A 153 -2.81 4.73 -6.94
C ILE A 153 -1.46 5.18 -7.53
N GLY A 154 -1.10 4.64 -8.69
CA GLY A 154 0.08 5.05 -9.46
C GLY A 154 -0.03 6.45 -10.06
N ASP A 155 -1.22 6.91 -10.44
CA ASP A 155 -1.46 8.26 -10.96
C ASP A 155 -1.11 9.33 -9.92
N ILE A 156 -1.53 9.08 -8.67
CA ILE A 156 -1.15 9.93 -7.53
C ILE A 156 0.37 10.00 -7.42
N ALA A 157 1.11 8.93 -7.72
CA ALA A 157 2.56 8.91 -7.60
C ALA A 157 3.32 9.63 -8.73
N THR A 158 2.67 9.94 -9.86
CA THR A 158 3.36 10.52 -11.02
C THR A 158 3.66 12.01 -10.89
N TYR A 159 4.71 12.44 -11.59
CA TYR A 159 5.21 13.83 -11.55
C TYR A 159 4.24 14.84 -12.18
N LYS A 160 3.36 14.40 -13.08
CA LYS A 160 2.44 15.30 -13.81
C LYS A 160 1.47 16.03 -12.89
N ASN A 161 1.04 15.36 -11.81
CA ASN A 161 0.09 15.92 -10.85
C ASN A 161 0.75 16.80 -9.78
N LYS A 162 2.08 17.02 -9.85
CA LYS A 162 2.90 17.72 -8.84
C LYS A 162 2.43 17.49 -7.39
N PRO A 163 2.17 16.25 -6.96
CA PRO A 163 1.61 16.03 -5.64
C PRO A 163 2.58 16.55 -4.61
N CYS A 164 2.01 16.95 -3.50
CA CYS A 164 2.67 17.55 -2.35
C CYS A 164 3.60 16.60 -1.59
N PHE A 165 4.54 15.98 -2.29
CA PHE A 165 5.46 14.98 -1.79
C PHE A 165 6.57 15.59 -0.92
N ASN A 166 6.16 16.15 0.20
CA ASN A 166 7.02 16.45 1.33
C ASN A 166 7.27 15.14 2.07
N ASN A 167 8.15 14.29 1.55
CA ASN A 167 8.64 13.16 2.33
C ASN A 167 9.70 13.70 3.30
N PRO A 168 9.44 13.74 4.62
CA PRO A 168 10.42 14.24 5.59
C PRO A 168 11.72 13.42 5.58
N ASP A 169 11.70 12.18 5.11
CA ASP A 169 12.88 11.32 4.97
C ASP A 169 13.73 11.61 3.72
N LEU A 170 13.27 12.49 2.82
CA LEU A 170 14.00 12.79 1.57
C LEU A 170 14.90 14.03 1.66
N ASN A 171 14.95 14.76 2.78
CA ASN A 171 15.81 15.93 3.05
C ASN A 171 15.79 17.08 2.01
N ASN A 172 15.20 16.91 0.84
CA ASN A 172 15.10 17.92 -0.21
C ASN A 172 13.79 18.70 -0.03
N ARG A 173 13.88 19.73 0.80
CA ARG A 173 12.86 20.76 0.99
C ARG A 173 12.75 21.63 -0.27
N ILE A 174 12.06 21.16 -1.30
CA ILE A 174 11.41 22.10 -2.21
C ILE A 174 10.07 22.40 -1.56
N PHE A 175 10.04 23.42 -0.71
CA PHE A 175 8.80 23.97 -0.18
C PHE A 175 7.99 24.52 -1.36
N ASN A 176 7.15 23.69 -1.95
CA ASN A 176 6.01 24.19 -2.68
C ASN A 176 5.01 24.66 -1.61
N ASN A 177 4.72 25.97 -1.57
CA ASN A 177 3.83 26.56 -0.56
C ASN A 177 2.45 25.86 -0.50
N ASN A 178 2.01 25.29 -1.63
CA ASN A 178 0.76 24.55 -1.78
C ASN A 178 0.68 23.28 -0.91
N CYS A 179 1.81 22.82 -0.37
CA CYS A 179 1.96 21.49 0.23
C CYS A 179 2.28 21.52 1.72
N SER A 180 2.20 22.70 2.32
CA SER A 180 2.56 22.92 3.73
C SER A 180 1.59 22.29 4.73
N THR A 181 0.40 21.93 4.28
CA THR A 181 -0.76 21.43 5.03
C THR A 181 -0.88 19.91 5.04
N THR A 182 0.05 19.20 4.40
CA THR A 182 0.02 17.73 4.34
C THR A 182 1.38 17.09 4.57
N ARG A 183 1.35 15.85 5.05
CA ARG A 183 2.49 14.94 5.13
C ARG A 183 2.14 13.63 4.44
N TRP A 184 2.98 13.17 3.52
CA TRP A 184 2.75 11.97 2.72
C TRP A 184 3.61 10.81 3.20
N HIS A 185 3.00 9.63 3.24
CA HIS A 185 3.60 8.39 3.73
C HIS A 185 3.44 7.27 2.71
N TYR A 186 4.57 6.75 2.24
CA TYR A 186 4.61 5.51 1.47
C TYR A 186 4.61 4.33 2.43
N THR A 187 3.68 3.42 2.24
CA THR A 187 3.45 2.33 3.20
C THR A 187 3.82 0.96 2.68
N ASP A 188 3.99 0.81 1.36
CA ASP A 188 4.41 -0.46 0.79
C ASP A 188 5.90 -0.71 1.06
N VAL A 189 6.15 -1.35 2.21
CA VAL A 189 7.48 -1.72 2.72
C VAL A 189 7.95 -3.08 2.21
N ARG A 190 7.14 -3.79 1.41
CA ARG A 190 7.52 -5.09 0.82
C ARG A 190 8.72 -4.95 -0.12
N PHE A 191 8.86 -3.76 -0.70
CA PHE A 191 9.88 -3.41 -1.67
C PHE A 191 11.06 -2.65 -1.03
N ASP A 192 12.29 -3.02 -1.38
CA ASP A 192 13.47 -2.22 -1.03
C ASP A 192 13.61 -0.95 -1.89
N LYS A 193 14.74 -0.24 -1.66
CA LYS A 193 15.10 0.97 -2.41
C LYS A 193 15.25 0.77 -3.93
N TYR A 194 15.22 -0.48 -4.41
CA TYR A 194 15.37 -0.89 -5.80
C TYR A 194 14.16 -1.67 -6.31
N TYR A 195 13.01 -1.56 -5.64
CA TYR A 195 11.79 -2.26 -6.01
C TYR A 195 11.90 -3.78 -5.92
N ARG A 196 12.78 -4.29 -5.06
CA ARG A 196 12.94 -5.73 -4.89
C ARG A 196 12.11 -6.19 -3.72
N GLN A 197 11.35 -7.24 -3.97
CA GLN A 197 10.80 -8.08 -2.91
C GLN A 197 11.94 -8.46 -1.97
N THR A 198 11.79 -8.16 -0.69
CA THR A 198 12.86 -8.38 0.29
C THR A 198 12.70 -9.72 1.01
N SER A 199 11.50 -10.29 1.00
CA SER A 199 11.17 -11.60 1.55
C SER A 199 10.95 -12.65 0.45
N LEU A 200 11.20 -13.92 0.80
CA LEU A 200 10.87 -15.07 -0.07
C LEU A 200 9.37 -15.13 -0.36
N ALA A 201 8.55 -14.90 0.67
CA ALA A 201 7.10 -14.84 0.58
C ALA A 201 6.64 -13.74 -0.40
N GLY A 202 7.26 -12.56 -0.35
CA GLY A 202 7.00 -11.48 -1.29
C GLY A 202 7.37 -11.85 -2.73
N HIS A 203 8.57 -12.44 -2.93
CA HIS A 203 8.97 -12.97 -4.23
C HIS A 203 7.96 -13.97 -4.79
N ILE A 204 7.46 -14.87 -3.95
CA ILE A 204 6.44 -15.85 -4.35
C ILE A 204 5.13 -15.16 -4.70
N TYR A 205 4.69 -14.16 -3.95
CA TYR A 205 3.44 -13.50 -4.25
C TYR A 205 3.50 -12.73 -5.58
N PHE A 206 4.47 -11.82 -5.74
CA PHE A 206 4.49 -10.92 -6.90
C PHE A 206 5.07 -11.58 -8.17
N GLU A 207 6.23 -12.24 -8.08
CA GLU A 207 6.92 -12.74 -9.28
C GLU A 207 6.26 -14.00 -9.84
N LEU A 208 5.68 -14.84 -8.97
CA LEU A 208 5.01 -16.06 -9.41
C LEU A 208 3.65 -15.71 -10.04
N TYR A 209 2.84 -14.85 -9.42
CA TYR A 209 1.49 -14.57 -9.92
C TYR A 209 1.49 -14.03 -11.36
N ASP A 210 2.32 -13.02 -11.64
CA ASP A 210 2.40 -12.41 -12.97
C ASP A 210 2.90 -13.41 -14.01
N SER A 211 3.92 -14.18 -13.66
CA SER A 211 4.51 -15.13 -14.58
C SER A 211 3.65 -16.37 -14.79
N LEU A 212 2.89 -16.82 -13.80
CA LEU A 212 1.87 -17.86 -13.99
C LEU A 212 0.78 -17.40 -14.95
N THR A 213 0.42 -16.12 -14.89
CA THR A 213 -0.52 -15.52 -15.84
C THR A 213 0.05 -15.51 -17.26
N LEU A 214 1.33 -15.18 -17.44
CA LEU A 214 2.01 -15.27 -18.74
C LEU A 214 2.10 -16.70 -19.25
N ILE A 215 2.54 -17.65 -18.41
CA ILE A 215 2.65 -19.08 -18.72
C ILE A 215 1.28 -19.64 -19.15
N ARG A 216 0.19 -19.27 -18.47
CA ARG A 216 -1.18 -19.70 -18.84
C ARG A 216 -1.64 -19.17 -20.20
N LYS A 217 -1.17 -17.99 -20.61
CA LYS A 217 -1.51 -17.37 -21.91
C LYS A 217 -0.71 -17.93 -23.08
N ASP A 218 0.43 -18.58 -22.81
CA ASP A 218 1.30 -19.15 -23.85
C ASP A 218 0.72 -20.46 -24.40
N LYS A 219 0.11 -20.36 -25.59
CA LYS A 219 -0.48 -21.50 -26.32
C LYS A 219 0.55 -22.51 -26.81
N ASN A 220 1.84 -22.16 -26.82
CA ASN A 220 2.91 -23.04 -27.30
C ASN A 220 3.42 -24.00 -26.22
N ILE A 221 2.94 -23.87 -24.98
CA ILE A 221 3.27 -24.84 -23.93
C ILE A 221 2.50 -26.12 -24.22
N SER A 222 3.22 -27.10 -24.76
CA SER A 222 2.77 -28.49 -24.68
C SER A 222 2.80 -28.91 -23.21
N TRP A 223 1.65 -28.77 -22.54
CA TRP A 223 1.41 -29.29 -21.20
C TRP A 223 1.58 -30.82 -21.11
N LEU A 224 1.76 -31.47 -22.26
CA LEU A 224 2.11 -32.87 -22.42
C LEU A 224 3.62 -33.05 -22.21
N ASN A 225 4.01 -33.44 -20.99
CA ASN A 225 5.10 -34.38 -20.71
C ASN A 225 6.58 -33.95 -20.56
N PRO A 226 6.94 -32.86 -19.87
CA PRO A 226 8.03 -32.97 -18.90
C PRO A 226 7.51 -33.72 -17.68
N LYS A 227 8.15 -34.83 -17.27
CA LYS A 227 7.85 -35.40 -15.95
C LYS A 227 8.29 -34.36 -14.92
N LEU A 228 7.36 -33.76 -14.18
CA LEU A 228 7.65 -32.77 -13.13
C LEU A 228 8.77 -33.24 -12.18
N ARG A 229 8.82 -34.55 -11.92
CA ARG A 229 9.89 -35.23 -11.19
C ARG A 229 11.29 -35.00 -11.77
N GLU A 230 11.47 -35.00 -13.09
CA GLU A 230 12.76 -34.74 -13.74
C GLU A 230 13.16 -33.28 -13.57
N LEU A 231 12.22 -32.34 -13.71
CA LEU A 231 12.48 -30.91 -13.48
C LEU A 231 12.91 -30.65 -12.03
N VAL A 232 12.23 -31.28 -11.07
CA VAL A 232 12.56 -31.15 -9.64
C VAL A 232 13.87 -31.85 -9.31
N TYR A 233 14.16 -32.98 -9.94
CA TYR A 233 15.45 -33.63 -9.81
C TYR A 233 16.58 -32.72 -10.30
N ILE A 234 16.42 -32.11 -11.49
CA ILE A 234 17.38 -31.14 -12.03
C ILE A 234 17.56 -29.98 -11.06
N ALA A 235 16.47 -29.34 -10.61
CA ALA A 235 16.53 -28.21 -9.68
C ALA A 235 17.25 -28.55 -8.36
N ASN A 236 17.02 -29.75 -7.82
CA ASN A 236 17.59 -30.16 -6.53
C ASN A 236 19.04 -30.67 -6.60
N HIS A 237 19.51 -31.13 -7.76
CA HIS A 237 20.84 -31.74 -7.90
C HIS A 237 21.85 -30.86 -8.62
N ASP A 238 21.38 -29.83 -9.30
CA ASP A 238 22.21 -28.91 -10.04
C ASP A 238 22.80 -27.81 -9.13
N LYS A 239 24.12 -27.85 -8.95
CA LYS A 239 24.85 -26.92 -8.07
C LYS A 239 24.80 -25.46 -8.56
N GLU A 240 24.66 -25.21 -9.85
CA GLU A 240 24.60 -23.85 -10.37
C GLU A 240 23.19 -23.28 -10.23
N LEU A 241 22.15 -24.08 -10.50
CA LEU A 241 20.76 -23.73 -10.16
C LEU A 241 20.64 -23.37 -8.67
N LYS A 242 21.28 -24.14 -7.78
CA LYS A 242 21.35 -23.80 -6.35
C LYS A 242 21.96 -22.43 -6.05
N LYS A 243 22.90 -21.92 -6.84
CA LYS A 243 23.46 -20.55 -6.66
C LYS A 243 22.43 -19.47 -6.97
N TYR A 244 21.55 -19.71 -7.95
CA TYR A 244 20.41 -18.83 -8.25
C TYR A 244 19.28 -18.97 -7.20
N MET A 245 19.26 -20.07 -6.44
CA MET A 245 18.28 -20.36 -5.39
C MET A 245 18.64 -19.79 -4.01
N THR A 246 19.91 -19.54 -3.71
CA THR A 246 20.28 -18.94 -2.42
C THR A 246 19.78 -17.50 -2.30
N LYS A 247 19.31 -17.09 -1.10
CA LYS A 247 18.82 -15.73 -0.78
C LYS A 247 19.72 -14.71 -1.48
N PRO A 248 19.17 -13.77 -2.27
CA PRO A 248 19.98 -12.85 -3.04
C PRO A 248 20.96 -12.14 -2.11
N LYS A 249 22.27 -12.38 -2.26
CA LYS A 249 23.25 -11.40 -1.77
C LYS A 249 22.92 -10.12 -2.51
N SER A 250 22.57 -9.05 -1.80
CA SER A 250 22.14 -7.76 -2.35
C SER A 250 22.91 -7.42 -3.63
N VAL A 251 22.33 -7.71 -4.80
CA VAL A 251 23.01 -7.48 -6.07
C VAL A 251 23.00 -5.98 -6.35
N SER A 252 24.07 -5.50 -6.97
CA SER A 252 24.25 -4.13 -7.43
C SER A 252 22.99 -3.57 -8.15
N PRO A 253 22.67 -2.27 -8.02
CA PRO A 253 21.42 -1.66 -8.48
C PRO A 253 21.19 -1.58 -9.98
N GLU A 254 22.20 -1.85 -10.80
CA GLU A 254 22.21 -1.48 -12.22
C GLU A 254 21.64 -2.54 -13.16
N ILE A 255 20.94 -3.54 -12.63
CA ILE A 255 20.42 -4.62 -13.46
C ILE A 255 18.91 -4.74 -13.25
N GLU A 256 18.15 -4.33 -14.27
CA GLU A 256 16.69 -4.48 -14.39
C GLU A 256 16.25 -5.87 -13.93
N TYR A 257 15.26 -5.96 -13.06
CA TYR A 257 14.91 -7.23 -12.41
C TYR A 257 14.08 -8.14 -13.33
N THR A 258 14.30 -9.45 -13.20
CA THR A 258 13.84 -10.60 -14.02
C THR A 258 14.65 -10.92 -15.28
N VAL A 259 14.87 -9.97 -16.20
CA VAL A 259 15.55 -10.21 -17.49
C VAL A 259 16.98 -10.79 -17.36
N PRO A 260 17.85 -10.35 -16.44
CA PRO A 260 19.24 -10.79 -16.38
C PRO A 260 19.38 -12.18 -15.77
N ARG A 261 18.59 -12.48 -14.74
CA ARG A 261 18.58 -13.82 -14.13
C ARG A 261 17.91 -14.84 -15.00
N THR A 262 16.81 -14.48 -15.66
CA THR A 262 16.22 -15.37 -16.68
C THR A 262 17.17 -15.53 -17.85
N GLN A 263 17.93 -14.51 -18.28
CA GLN A 263 18.98 -14.65 -19.29
C GLN A 263 20.15 -15.50 -18.82
N GLU A 264 20.64 -15.33 -17.60
CA GLU A 264 21.73 -16.12 -17.00
C GLU A 264 21.33 -17.57 -16.80
N LEU A 265 20.13 -17.81 -16.28
CA LEU A 265 19.55 -19.14 -16.16
C LEU A 265 19.31 -19.76 -17.55
N THR A 266 18.82 -19.00 -18.52
CA THR A 266 18.68 -19.48 -19.92
C THR A 266 20.04 -19.85 -20.52
N LYS A 267 21.08 -19.01 -20.31
CA LYS A 267 22.46 -19.31 -20.73
C LYS A 267 22.97 -20.59 -20.05
N TYR A 268 22.67 -20.78 -18.77
CA TYR A 268 23.03 -21.98 -18.02
C TYR A 268 22.31 -23.25 -18.52
N LEU A 269 20.99 -23.18 -18.72
CA LEU A 269 20.18 -24.29 -19.22
C LEU A 269 20.60 -24.71 -20.63
N ARG A 270 20.95 -23.74 -21.50
CA ARG A 270 21.59 -24.00 -22.81
C ARG A 270 22.91 -24.73 -22.66
N LYS A 271 23.74 -24.35 -21.68
CA LYS A 271 25.05 -24.98 -21.41
C LYS A 271 24.92 -26.45 -21.02
N ILE A 272 23.93 -26.81 -20.19
CA ILE A 272 23.74 -28.19 -19.74
C ILE A 272 22.95 -29.06 -20.73
N LYS A 273 22.57 -28.53 -21.90
CA LYS A 273 21.75 -29.21 -22.92
C LYS A 273 20.43 -29.79 -22.35
N ALA A 274 19.93 -29.19 -21.26
CA ALA A 274 18.58 -29.52 -20.79
C ALA A 274 17.59 -29.10 -21.89
N LEU A 275 16.72 -30.03 -22.30
CA LEU A 275 15.59 -29.92 -23.25
C LEU A 275 15.38 -28.54 -23.91
N ASN A 276 15.33 -28.51 -25.25
CA ASN A 276 15.23 -27.34 -26.14
C ASN A 276 14.95 -25.98 -25.43
N PRO A 277 15.98 -25.37 -24.82
CA PRO A 277 15.86 -24.25 -23.87
C PRO A 277 15.69 -22.90 -24.59
N SER A 278 15.09 -22.93 -25.78
CA SER A 278 14.76 -21.75 -26.56
C SER A 278 13.50 -21.05 -26.05
N SER A 279 12.65 -21.72 -25.25
CA SER A 279 11.49 -21.06 -24.63
C SER A 279 11.86 -20.43 -23.28
N TYR A 280 11.78 -19.10 -23.21
CA TYR A 280 11.81 -18.31 -21.99
C TYR A 280 10.92 -18.88 -20.88
N THR A 281 9.79 -19.46 -21.30
CA THR A 281 8.81 -20.17 -20.47
C THR A 281 9.42 -21.33 -19.67
N TYR A 282 10.30 -22.14 -20.24
CA TYR A 282 10.90 -23.28 -19.53
C TYR A 282 11.88 -22.83 -18.44
N THR A 283 12.67 -21.80 -18.72
CA THR A 283 13.55 -21.13 -17.76
C THR A 283 12.74 -20.62 -16.56
N LEU A 284 11.60 -19.99 -16.81
CA LEU A 284 10.70 -19.52 -15.75
C LEU A 284 10.18 -20.69 -14.90
N ILE A 285 9.71 -21.77 -15.53
CA ILE A 285 9.22 -22.97 -14.81
C ILE A 285 10.29 -23.52 -13.86
N LEU A 286 11.55 -23.64 -14.31
CA LEU A 286 12.64 -24.14 -13.48
C LEU A 286 13.00 -23.20 -12.34
N TYR A 287 13.01 -21.88 -12.58
CA TYR A 287 13.19 -20.88 -11.53
C TYR A 287 12.10 -21.01 -10.45
N TYR A 288 10.85 -21.25 -10.84
CA TYR A 288 9.75 -21.41 -9.90
C TYR A 288 9.85 -22.70 -9.09
N ILE A 289 10.16 -23.82 -9.73
CA ILE A 289 10.43 -25.06 -9.01
C ILE A 289 11.54 -24.82 -7.97
N ALA A 290 12.59 -24.10 -8.35
CA ALA A 290 13.67 -23.72 -7.45
C ALA A 290 13.18 -22.93 -6.21
N ILE A 291 12.35 -21.89 -6.39
CA ILE A 291 11.80 -21.10 -5.29
C ILE A 291 10.89 -21.93 -4.38
N ILE A 292 10.02 -22.72 -4.99
CA ILE A 292 8.99 -23.52 -4.30
C ILE A 292 9.63 -24.62 -3.45
N TYR A 293 10.81 -25.09 -3.84
CA TYR A 293 11.59 -26.11 -3.13
C TYR A 293 12.68 -25.53 -2.22
N GLN A 294 12.63 -24.23 -1.92
CA GLN A 294 13.47 -23.71 -0.83
C GLN A 294 13.10 -24.35 0.51
N PRO A 295 14.06 -24.64 1.39
CA PRO A 295 13.81 -25.29 2.68
C PRO A 295 12.69 -24.62 3.48
N GLN A 296 12.65 -23.29 3.50
CA GLN A 296 11.61 -22.54 4.20
C GLN A 296 10.21 -22.80 3.62
N MET A 297 10.07 -22.93 2.30
CA MET A 297 8.77 -23.26 1.70
C MET A 297 8.36 -24.69 1.99
N ILE A 298 9.31 -25.62 1.98
CA ILE A 298 9.08 -27.01 2.36
C ILE A 298 8.56 -27.09 3.80
N GLU A 299 9.16 -26.32 4.73
CA GLU A 299 8.67 -26.21 6.11
C GLU A 299 7.22 -25.71 6.15
N LEU A 300 6.88 -24.64 5.41
CA LEU A 300 5.51 -24.14 5.35
C LEU A 300 4.53 -25.22 4.88
N TYR A 301 4.86 -25.97 3.82
CA TYR A 301 4.01 -27.05 3.34
C TYR A 301 3.84 -28.13 4.40
N GLN A 302 4.91 -28.53 5.07
CA GLN A 302 4.83 -29.51 6.16
C GLN A 302 3.92 -29.02 7.29
N TYR A 303 4.02 -27.75 7.68
CA TYR A 303 3.14 -27.17 8.70
C TYR A 303 1.67 -27.11 8.26
N LEU A 304 1.40 -26.79 6.98
CA LEU A 304 0.05 -26.83 6.40
C LEU A 304 -0.52 -28.26 6.39
N ILE A 305 0.28 -29.24 5.97
CA ILE A 305 -0.10 -30.66 5.94
C ILE A 305 -0.43 -31.15 7.35
N ALA A 306 0.41 -30.80 8.33
CA ALA A 306 0.25 -31.19 9.72
C ALA A 306 -0.77 -30.32 10.49
N ASN A 307 -1.37 -29.31 9.86
CA ASN A 307 -2.27 -28.34 10.51
C ASN A 307 -1.65 -27.64 11.74
N GLU A 308 -0.36 -27.32 11.68
CA GLU A 308 0.40 -26.69 12.76
C GLU A 308 0.31 -25.15 12.69
N ILE A 309 -0.88 -24.62 12.97
CA ILE A 309 -1.23 -23.19 12.80
C ILE A 309 -0.23 -22.24 13.48
N GLU A 310 0.23 -22.60 14.68
CA GLU A 310 1.19 -21.76 15.42
C GLU A 310 2.56 -21.70 14.74
N LYS A 311 3.02 -22.82 14.15
CA LYS A 311 4.26 -22.82 13.37
C LYS A 311 4.11 -22.06 12.05
N ILE A 312 2.94 -22.12 11.42
CA ILE A 312 2.61 -21.30 10.24
C ILE A 312 2.69 -19.81 10.59
N ARG A 313 2.11 -19.40 11.73
CA ARG A 313 2.19 -18.01 12.22
C ARG A 313 3.64 -17.56 12.42
N ILE A 314 4.44 -18.36 13.12
CA ILE A 314 5.87 -18.07 13.35
C ILE A 314 6.64 -18.01 12.03
N TRP A 315 6.34 -18.91 11.08
CA TRP A 315 6.97 -18.90 9.77
C TRP A 315 6.74 -17.58 9.03
N PHE A 316 5.49 -17.08 9.02
CA PHE A 316 5.18 -15.80 8.39
C PHE A 316 5.88 -14.62 9.06
N TRP A 317 5.97 -14.61 10.39
CA TRP A 317 6.78 -13.62 11.10
C TRP A 317 8.20 -13.64 10.59
N ASN A 318 8.87 -14.79 10.61
CA ASN A 318 10.25 -14.88 10.11
C ASN A 318 10.37 -14.44 8.65
N GLN A 319 9.39 -14.68 7.78
CA GLN A 319 9.49 -14.23 6.39
C GLN A 319 9.38 -12.71 6.22
N PHE A 320 8.46 -12.07 6.93
CA PHE A 320 8.16 -10.64 6.73
C PHE A 320 8.84 -9.73 7.77
N SER A 321 9.39 -10.31 8.83
CA SER A 321 10.21 -9.64 9.83
C SER A 321 11.70 -9.94 9.72
N ASP A 322 12.16 -10.74 8.72
CA ASP A 322 13.59 -11.08 8.45
C ASP A 322 14.10 -10.71 7.02
N SER A 323 13.54 -9.68 6.37
CA SER A 323 14.10 -8.97 5.19
C SER A 323 14.73 -7.55 5.40
N ASP A 324 16.02 -7.23 5.12
CA ASP A 324 16.80 -5.96 5.39
C ASP A 324 16.08 -4.58 5.51
N SER A 325 14.93 -4.37 4.86
CA SER A 325 13.89 -3.36 5.20
C SER A 325 13.22 -3.56 6.59
N GLU A 326 13.65 -4.61 7.27
CA GLU A 326 13.22 -5.35 8.44
C GLU A 326 13.17 -4.58 9.73
N ARG A 327 14.18 -3.73 9.87
CA ARG A 327 14.25 -2.77 10.95
C ARG A 327 13.29 -1.63 10.71
N LEU A 328 12.39 -1.68 9.72
CA LEU A 328 11.33 -0.69 9.58
C LEU A 328 10.04 -1.18 10.22
N LEU A 329 9.52 -2.37 9.89
CA LEU A 329 8.25 -2.83 10.46
C LEU A 329 8.29 -2.92 11.99
N LEU A 330 9.14 -3.80 12.55
CA LEU A 330 9.22 -3.98 14.00
C LEU A 330 9.66 -2.70 14.72
N LYS A 331 10.47 -1.86 14.08
CA LYS A 331 10.89 -0.57 14.64
C LYS A 331 9.74 0.43 14.68
N GLU A 332 8.92 0.48 13.64
CA GLU A 332 7.76 1.37 13.59
C GLU A 332 6.67 0.86 14.54
N ILE A 333 6.43 -0.46 14.63
CA ILE A 333 5.57 -1.06 15.67
C ILE A 333 6.05 -0.63 17.06
N LYS A 334 7.34 -0.79 17.37
CA LYS A 334 7.93 -0.35 18.67
C LYS A 334 7.83 1.15 18.93
N ARG A 335 7.64 1.97 17.90
CA ARG A 335 7.46 3.43 18.01
C ARG A 335 6.00 3.84 18.09
N SER A 336 5.08 2.91 17.81
CA SER A 336 3.65 3.10 18.02
C SER A 336 3.35 3.07 19.51
N TYR A 337 2.47 3.94 19.97
CA TYR A 337 1.93 3.85 21.32
C TYR A 337 0.81 2.79 21.45
N GLU A 338 0.44 2.13 20.34
CA GLU A 338 -0.49 1.00 20.27
C GLU A 338 0.19 -0.29 19.78
N ALA A 339 1.47 -0.46 20.09
CA ALA A 339 2.28 -1.60 19.62
C ALA A 339 1.63 -2.96 19.93
N ASP A 340 1.12 -3.14 21.16
CA ASP A 340 0.56 -4.42 21.61
C ASP A 340 -0.72 -4.77 20.85
N LYS A 341 -1.63 -3.81 20.65
CA LYS A 341 -2.87 -3.99 19.87
C LYS A 341 -2.59 -4.33 18.41
N ILE A 342 -1.58 -3.69 17.82
CA ILE A 342 -1.15 -3.99 16.44
C ILE A 342 -0.62 -5.42 16.35
N LEU A 343 0.24 -5.85 17.28
CA LEU A 343 0.78 -7.20 17.31
C LEU A 343 -0.31 -8.27 17.55
N GLU A 344 -1.22 -8.01 18.47
CA GLU A 344 -2.38 -8.86 18.75
C GLU A 344 -3.26 -9.03 17.51
N PHE A 345 -3.59 -7.92 16.85
CA PHE A 345 -4.38 -7.93 15.61
C PHE A 345 -3.70 -8.74 14.51
N MET A 346 -2.40 -8.53 14.26
CA MET A 346 -1.65 -9.30 13.26
C MET A 346 -1.69 -10.80 13.54
N ASN A 347 -1.42 -11.20 14.79
CA ASN A 347 -1.41 -12.61 15.18
C ASN A 347 -2.79 -13.25 15.03
N THR A 348 -3.83 -12.56 15.48
CA THR A 348 -5.22 -13.00 15.37
C THR A 348 -5.65 -13.14 13.91
N TYR A 349 -5.29 -12.16 13.07
CA TYR A 349 -5.57 -12.18 11.64
C TYR A 349 -4.93 -13.40 10.96
N ILE A 350 -3.63 -13.63 11.19
CA ILE A 350 -2.90 -14.75 10.59
C ILE A 350 -3.52 -16.08 11.01
N ILE A 351 -3.80 -16.28 12.30
CA ILE A 351 -4.39 -17.50 12.83
C ILE A 351 -5.79 -17.74 12.22
N ASN A 352 -6.65 -16.73 12.23
CA ASN A 352 -8.03 -16.87 11.77
C ASN A 352 -8.09 -17.13 10.26
N MET A 353 -7.30 -16.41 9.47
CA MET A 353 -7.21 -16.64 8.03
C MET A 353 -6.65 -18.03 7.69
N THR A 354 -5.65 -18.49 8.44
CA THR A 354 -5.09 -19.85 8.28
C THR A 354 -6.16 -20.90 8.57
N LYS A 355 -6.90 -20.75 9.68
CA LYS A 355 -8.01 -21.66 10.06
C LYS A 355 -9.08 -21.72 8.99
N GLU A 356 -9.56 -20.55 8.55
CA GLU A 356 -10.62 -20.42 7.56
C GLU A 356 -10.26 -21.11 6.23
N LYS A 357 -8.99 -20.98 5.80
CA LYS A 357 -8.53 -21.52 4.52
C LYS A 357 -7.92 -22.93 4.61
N MET A 358 -7.80 -23.52 5.80
CA MET A 358 -7.02 -24.75 6.02
C MET A 358 -7.48 -25.92 5.15
N ASP A 359 -8.80 -26.11 5.01
CA ASP A 359 -9.37 -27.20 4.21
C ASP A 359 -9.00 -27.12 2.73
N ILE A 360 -8.77 -25.90 2.23
CA ILE A 360 -8.29 -25.64 0.87
C ILE A 360 -6.77 -25.75 0.83
N LEU A 361 -6.05 -25.18 1.78
CA LEU A 361 -4.58 -25.08 1.74
C LEU A 361 -3.89 -26.42 1.93
N ARG A 362 -4.38 -27.27 2.84
CA ARG A 362 -3.78 -28.57 3.15
C ARG A 362 -3.64 -29.47 1.92
N PRO A 363 -4.70 -29.81 1.15
CA PRO A 363 -4.55 -30.67 -0.02
C PRO A 363 -3.67 -30.03 -1.12
N LEU A 364 -3.65 -28.70 -1.22
CA LEU A 364 -2.75 -28.02 -2.16
C LEU A 364 -1.29 -28.12 -1.73
N ALA A 365 -0.99 -28.03 -0.43
CA ALA A 365 0.33 -28.26 0.12
C ALA A 365 0.77 -29.72 -0.07
N GLU A 366 -0.09 -30.69 0.21
CA GLU A 366 0.17 -32.12 -0.05
C GLU A 366 0.52 -32.38 -1.51
N ASN A 367 -0.23 -31.76 -2.42
CA ASN A 367 -0.03 -31.84 -3.86
C ASN A 367 1.33 -31.29 -4.31
N VAL A 368 1.70 -30.11 -3.78
CA VAL A 368 2.99 -29.47 -4.08
C VAL A 368 4.15 -30.23 -3.46
N TYR A 369 3.96 -30.81 -2.28
CA TYR A 369 4.96 -31.61 -1.56
C TYR A 369 5.17 -32.99 -2.21
N ASN A 370 4.09 -33.66 -2.63
CA ASN A 370 4.08 -35.03 -3.18
C ASN A 370 3.91 -35.05 -4.71
N LEU A 371 4.85 -34.43 -5.44
CA LEU A 371 4.78 -34.22 -6.90
C LEU A 371 4.61 -35.47 -7.78
N GLN A 372 4.72 -36.67 -7.23
CA GLN A 372 4.88 -37.91 -8.00
C GLN A 372 3.68 -38.21 -8.92
N PHE A 373 2.52 -37.60 -8.70
CA PHE A 373 1.29 -37.93 -9.43
C PHE A 373 0.54 -36.70 -10.00
N MET A 374 1.19 -35.53 -10.03
CA MET A 374 0.53 -34.28 -10.39
C MET A 374 0.85 -33.82 -11.82
N SER A 375 -0.18 -33.40 -12.57
CA SER A 375 0.00 -32.67 -13.83
C SER A 375 0.61 -31.29 -13.59
N ILE A 376 1.41 -30.78 -14.53
CA ILE A 376 2.02 -29.44 -14.42
C ILE A 376 0.93 -28.35 -14.25
N LYS A 377 -0.22 -28.50 -14.93
CA LYS A 377 -1.36 -27.57 -14.78
C LYS A 377 -1.91 -27.56 -13.34
N SER A 378 -2.11 -28.73 -12.75
CA SER A 378 -2.56 -28.86 -11.35
C SER A 378 -1.53 -28.31 -10.37
N PHE A 379 -0.24 -28.49 -10.65
CA PHE A 379 0.85 -27.91 -9.85
C PHE A 379 0.76 -26.39 -9.84
N PHE A 380 0.68 -25.76 -11.03
CA PHE A 380 0.59 -24.30 -11.10
C PHE A 380 -0.70 -23.73 -10.53
N ASN A 381 -1.82 -24.44 -10.65
CA ASN A 381 -3.06 -24.02 -9.98
C ASN A 381 -2.90 -24.05 -8.46
N SER A 382 -2.31 -25.11 -7.90
CA SER A 382 -2.05 -25.21 -6.47
C SER A 382 -1.12 -24.11 -6.00
N MET A 383 -0.06 -23.84 -6.76
CA MET A 383 0.90 -22.79 -6.46
C MET A 383 0.30 -21.39 -6.53
N ASN A 384 -0.55 -21.12 -7.51
CA ASN A 384 -1.25 -19.85 -7.62
C ASN A 384 -2.15 -19.59 -6.41
N THR A 385 -2.88 -20.60 -5.94
CA THR A 385 -3.73 -20.46 -4.76
C THR A 385 -2.89 -20.27 -3.49
N LEU A 386 -1.79 -21.01 -3.34
CA LEU A 386 -0.86 -20.84 -2.22
C LEU A 386 -0.18 -19.45 -2.25
N SER A 387 0.19 -18.93 -3.42
CA SER A 387 0.79 -17.61 -3.54
C SER A 387 -0.19 -16.50 -3.21
N ILE A 388 -1.46 -16.63 -3.61
CA ILE A 388 -2.54 -15.71 -3.19
C ILE A 388 -2.67 -15.71 -1.67
N TYR A 389 -2.69 -16.89 -1.04
CA TYR A 389 -2.73 -16.99 0.43
C TYR A 389 -1.51 -16.34 1.11
N ILE A 390 -0.31 -16.55 0.59
CA ILE A 390 0.92 -15.91 1.09
C ILE A 390 0.85 -14.39 0.93
N GLY A 391 0.31 -13.90 -0.21
CA GLY A 391 0.09 -12.48 -0.45
C GLY A 391 -0.92 -11.86 0.51
N ASP A 392 -2.04 -12.56 0.73
CA ASP A 392 -3.07 -12.18 1.69
C ASP A 392 -2.50 -12.02 3.11
N ILE A 393 -1.69 -12.97 3.56
CA ILE A 393 -1.01 -12.87 4.85
C ILE A 393 0.04 -11.76 4.81
N GLY A 394 0.82 -11.66 3.73
CA GLY A 394 1.82 -10.60 3.57
C GLY A 394 1.24 -9.19 3.64
N SER A 395 0.00 -8.98 3.21
CA SER A 395 -0.67 -7.68 3.27
C SER A 395 -0.77 -7.13 4.69
N ILE A 396 -1.02 -7.98 5.70
CA ILE A 396 -1.13 -7.56 7.10
C ILE A 396 0.16 -6.95 7.66
N PHE A 397 1.32 -7.35 7.13
CA PHE A 397 2.61 -6.80 7.55
C PHE A 397 2.81 -5.39 7.01
N THR A 398 2.39 -5.14 5.76
CA THR A 398 2.34 -3.78 5.18
C THR A 398 1.35 -2.90 5.94
N ASP A 399 0.19 -3.44 6.26
CA ASP A 399 -0.85 -2.68 6.97
C ASP A 399 -0.44 -2.38 8.41
N ALA A 400 0.20 -3.33 9.09
CA ALA A 400 0.76 -3.09 10.41
C ALA A 400 1.82 -2.00 10.41
N TYR A 401 2.63 -1.87 9.36
CA TYR A 401 3.54 -0.73 9.20
C TYR A 401 2.78 0.60 9.09
N MET A 402 1.73 0.64 8.27
CA MET A 402 0.88 1.83 8.12
C MET A 402 0.20 2.20 9.45
N ILE A 403 -0.46 1.24 10.09
CA ILE A 403 -1.15 1.41 11.37
C ILE A 403 -0.15 1.90 12.43
N SER A 404 1.04 1.32 12.49
CA SER A 404 2.09 1.78 13.42
C SER A 404 2.42 3.26 13.25
N ARG A 405 2.43 3.76 12.01
CA ARG A 405 2.68 5.19 11.74
C ARG A 405 1.48 6.07 12.04
N ILE A 406 0.26 5.56 11.91
CA ILE A 406 -0.96 6.25 12.34
C ILE A 406 -0.93 6.49 13.86
N PHE A 407 -0.46 5.52 14.64
CA PHE A 407 -0.35 5.58 16.11
C PHE A 407 1.05 5.93 16.61
N LYS A 408 1.80 6.73 15.85
CA LYS A 408 3.16 7.17 16.21
C LYS A 408 3.21 8.66 16.54
N LYS A 409 4.11 9.01 17.46
CA LYS A 409 4.62 10.38 17.63
C LYS A 409 5.91 10.56 16.82
N PHE A 410 5.85 11.40 15.80
CA PHE A 410 7.00 11.77 14.98
C PHE A 410 7.90 12.76 15.74
N ASP A 411 9.21 12.57 15.58
CA ASP A 411 10.22 13.52 16.04
C ASP A 411 10.31 14.66 15.03
N ILE A 412 9.45 15.66 15.21
CA ILE A 412 9.34 16.84 14.35
C ILE A 412 10.17 17.97 14.94
N LYS A 413 11.10 18.50 14.15
CA LYS A 413 11.87 19.68 14.52
C LYS A 413 10.98 20.91 14.49
N SER A 414 11.22 21.87 15.39
CA SER A 414 10.40 23.09 15.51
C SER A 414 10.30 23.91 14.22
N ASP A 415 11.26 23.79 13.30
CA ASP A 415 11.28 24.49 12.02
C ASP A 415 10.46 23.81 10.91
N GLN A 416 9.87 22.64 11.18
CA GLN A 416 9.11 21.87 10.20
C GLN A 416 7.63 22.24 10.12
N ASN A 417 7.11 23.03 11.06
CA ASN A 417 5.73 23.56 11.04
C ASN A 417 4.65 22.48 10.79
N MET A 418 4.77 21.30 11.39
CA MET A 418 3.79 20.21 11.24
C MET A 418 3.52 19.52 12.59
N PRO A 419 2.36 18.85 12.77
CA PRO A 419 2.06 18.15 14.01
C PRO A 419 2.95 16.92 14.22
N SER A 420 3.27 16.65 15.49
CA SER A 420 4.02 15.45 15.88
C SER A 420 3.18 14.18 15.84
N THR A 421 1.86 14.26 15.94
CA THR A 421 0.95 13.11 15.91
C THR A 421 -0.05 13.25 14.77
N PRO A 422 -0.32 12.20 13.98
CA PRO A 422 -1.39 12.23 12.99
C PRO A 422 -2.76 12.37 13.64
N THR A 423 -3.60 13.30 13.16
CA THR A 423 -4.96 13.52 13.67
C THR A 423 -6.00 13.38 12.56
N ASN A 424 -5.74 13.96 11.40
CA ASN A 424 -6.61 13.86 10.23
C ASN A 424 -5.91 13.04 9.16
N ILE A 425 -6.43 11.84 8.90
CA ILE A 425 -5.73 10.80 8.16
C ILE A 425 -6.53 10.42 6.93
N ILE A 426 -5.84 10.28 5.80
CA ILE A 426 -6.35 9.62 4.61
C ILE A 426 -5.45 8.42 4.33
N THR A 427 -6.04 7.25 4.13
CA THR A 427 -5.32 6.08 3.59
C THR A 427 -5.88 5.75 2.21
N TYR A 428 -5.01 5.44 1.26
CA TYR A 428 -5.40 4.90 -0.04
C TYR A 428 -4.54 3.70 -0.40
N ALA A 429 -5.21 2.57 -0.61
CA ALA A 429 -4.58 1.29 -0.86
C ALA A 429 -5.49 0.42 -1.73
N GLY A 430 -5.02 -0.74 -2.19
CA GLY A 430 -5.90 -1.76 -2.76
C GLY A 430 -6.96 -2.19 -1.74
N GLU A 431 -8.13 -2.65 -2.19
CA GLU A 431 -9.25 -2.95 -1.29
C GLU A 431 -8.87 -3.96 -0.20
N ARG A 432 -8.02 -4.94 -0.52
CA ARG A 432 -7.55 -5.92 0.46
C ARG A 432 -6.85 -5.27 1.66
N HIS A 433 -6.04 -4.25 1.40
CA HIS A 433 -5.36 -3.47 2.43
C HIS A 433 -6.34 -2.55 3.18
N ALA A 434 -7.27 -1.92 2.45
CA ALA A 434 -8.34 -1.12 3.05
C ALA A 434 -9.21 -1.95 4.01
N ASP A 435 -9.59 -3.17 3.64
CA ASP A 435 -10.34 -4.11 4.48
C ASP A 435 -9.60 -4.47 5.77
N ASN A 436 -8.28 -4.67 5.71
CA ASN A 436 -7.48 -4.94 6.90
C ASN A 436 -7.46 -3.74 7.85
N LEU A 437 -7.38 -2.52 7.31
CA LEU A 437 -7.46 -1.29 8.11
C LEU A 437 -8.84 -1.14 8.76
N ARG A 438 -9.93 -1.38 8.02
CA ARG A 438 -11.30 -1.37 8.57
C ARG A 438 -11.45 -2.37 9.70
N LYS A 439 -10.99 -3.63 9.50
CA LYS A 439 -11.01 -4.66 10.54
C LYS A 439 -10.19 -4.26 11.77
N PHE A 440 -9.06 -3.59 11.58
CA PHE A 440 -8.29 -3.06 12.70
C PHE A 440 -9.09 -2.01 13.47
N PHE A 441 -9.68 -1.01 12.79
CA PHE A 441 -10.46 0.03 13.46
C PHE A 441 -11.75 -0.47 14.10
N GLU A 442 -12.39 -1.49 13.54
CA GLU A 442 -13.65 -2.06 14.06
C GLU A 442 -13.43 -3.08 15.18
N PHE A 443 -12.36 -3.87 15.12
CA PHE A 443 -12.17 -5.02 16.01
C PHE A 443 -10.78 -5.12 16.65
N GLY A 444 -9.76 -4.50 16.05
CA GLY A 444 -8.37 -4.57 16.50
C GLY A 444 -7.97 -3.49 17.51
N ILE A 445 -8.72 -2.39 17.57
CA ILE A 445 -8.50 -1.30 18.51
C ILE A 445 -9.82 -0.78 19.06
N ASP A 446 -9.81 -0.47 20.35
CA ASP A 446 -10.99 0.09 21.00
C ASP A 446 -11.15 1.57 20.63
N SER A 447 -12.37 2.10 20.72
CA SER A 447 -12.68 3.53 20.64
C SER A 447 -12.65 4.18 19.25
N PHE A 448 -12.85 3.43 18.17
CA PHE A 448 -13.17 4.00 16.86
C PHE A 448 -14.62 3.70 16.47
N ASP A 449 -15.36 4.74 16.12
CA ASP A 449 -16.71 4.65 15.60
C ASP A 449 -16.67 4.83 14.08
N LYS A 450 -17.32 3.91 13.35
CA LYS A 450 -17.57 4.09 11.91
C LYS A 450 -18.72 5.08 11.75
N LEU A 451 -18.43 6.24 11.18
CA LEU A 451 -19.41 7.31 10.99
C LEU A 451 -20.15 7.18 9.66
N ASP A 452 -19.46 6.71 8.62
CA ASP A 452 -20.03 6.61 7.28
C ASP A 452 -19.24 5.63 6.39
N GLU A 453 -19.88 5.15 5.33
CA GLU A 453 -19.28 4.32 4.29
C GLU A 453 -19.92 4.54 2.92
N ALA A 454 -19.09 4.51 1.89
CA ALA A 454 -19.52 4.48 0.50
C ALA A 454 -18.88 3.28 -0.19
N TYR A 455 -19.65 2.56 -1.00
CA TYR A 455 -19.18 1.38 -1.71
C TYR A 455 -19.81 1.32 -3.11
N ASN A 456 -18.99 1.05 -4.12
CA ASN A 456 -19.46 0.76 -5.47
C ASN A 456 -19.70 -0.75 -5.63
N GLN A 457 -20.98 -1.15 -5.55
CA GLN A 457 -21.40 -2.54 -5.73
C GLN A 457 -21.12 -3.09 -7.14
N SER A 458 -20.90 -2.21 -8.12
CA SER A 458 -20.65 -2.58 -9.52
C SER A 458 -19.18 -2.90 -9.81
N CYS A 459 -18.27 -2.88 -8.82
CA CYS A 459 -16.90 -3.33 -9.00
C CYS A 459 -16.82 -4.85 -8.75
N PRO A 460 -16.76 -5.71 -9.80
CA PRO A 460 -16.73 -7.16 -9.61
C PRO A 460 -15.43 -7.61 -8.93
N LEU A 461 -15.56 -8.26 -7.77
CA LEU A 461 -14.48 -8.74 -6.93
C LEU A 461 -13.62 -9.85 -7.58
N ASP A 462 -14.14 -10.50 -8.63
CA ASP A 462 -13.68 -11.81 -9.08
C ASP A 462 -12.97 -11.82 -10.45
N LYS A 463 -12.90 -10.67 -11.15
CA LYS A 463 -12.36 -10.60 -12.52
C LYS A 463 -11.46 -9.39 -12.73
N VAL A 464 -10.18 -9.55 -12.42
CA VAL A 464 -9.11 -8.57 -12.71
C VAL A 464 -8.33 -9.05 -13.93
N THR A 465 -8.49 -8.41 -15.09
CA THR A 465 -7.75 -8.82 -16.31
C THR A 465 -7.23 -7.70 -17.21
N SER A 466 -7.64 -6.44 -17.03
CA SER A 466 -7.18 -5.32 -17.88
C SER A 466 -7.23 -3.96 -17.16
N TYR A 467 -6.17 -3.14 -17.29
CA TYR A 467 -6.04 -1.80 -16.70
C TYR A 467 -6.95 -0.71 -17.33
N ASP A 468 -7.81 -1.07 -18.28
CA ASP A 468 -8.47 -0.10 -19.15
C ASP A 468 -9.78 0.49 -18.59
N ARG A 469 -10.27 0.02 -17.42
CA ARG A 469 -11.51 0.54 -16.79
C ARG A 469 -11.37 0.65 -15.28
N MET A 470 -11.91 1.74 -14.74
CA MET A 470 -11.72 2.16 -13.34
C MET A 470 -13.02 2.11 -12.55
N CYS A 471 -12.91 1.79 -11.26
CA CYS A 471 -14.01 1.97 -10.32
C CYS A 471 -14.36 3.46 -10.20
N CYS A 472 -15.65 3.73 -9.99
CA CYS A 472 -16.14 5.05 -9.68
C CYS A 472 -16.97 5.03 -8.40
N LEU A 473 -16.53 5.76 -7.39
CA LEU A 473 -17.21 5.86 -6.11
C LEU A 473 -18.18 7.04 -6.11
N ASN A 474 -19.48 6.78 -5.87
CA ASN A 474 -20.47 7.82 -5.63
C ASN A 474 -20.39 8.28 -4.17
N LEU A 475 -20.29 9.59 -3.96
CA LEU A 475 -20.14 10.22 -2.65
C LEU A 475 -21.32 11.16 -2.29
N GLU A 476 -22.40 11.17 -3.05
CA GLU A 476 -23.55 12.07 -2.81
C GLU A 476 -24.17 11.91 -1.42
N LYS A 477 -24.13 10.68 -0.88
CA LYS A 477 -24.65 10.33 0.44
C LYS A 477 -23.59 10.28 1.52
N PHE A 478 -22.32 10.45 1.15
CA PHE A 478 -21.22 10.38 2.08
C PHE A 478 -21.03 11.74 2.79
N ILE A 479 -20.60 11.73 4.06
CA ILE A 479 -20.36 12.95 4.85
C ILE A 479 -19.31 13.83 4.17
N GLN A 480 -19.71 15.06 3.85
CA GLN A 480 -18.90 16.04 3.13
C GLN A 480 -19.14 17.48 3.64
N PRO A 481 -18.24 18.44 3.33
CA PRO A 481 -16.93 18.23 2.72
C PRO A 481 -16.01 17.42 3.64
N PHE A 482 -14.99 16.80 3.06
CA PHE A 482 -14.00 16.05 3.84
C PHE A 482 -13.38 16.94 4.92
N PHE A 483 -13.22 16.40 6.12
CA PHE A 483 -12.67 17.09 7.29
C PHE A 483 -13.42 18.36 7.71
N ASN A 484 -14.74 18.43 7.50
CA ASN A 484 -15.56 19.54 8.00
C ASN A 484 -15.54 19.66 9.54
N LYS A 485 -16.17 20.72 10.07
CA LYS A 485 -16.24 20.98 11.52
C LYS A 485 -16.86 19.82 12.30
N ASP A 486 -17.94 19.21 11.80
CA ASP A 486 -18.68 18.19 12.54
C ASP A 486 -17.88 16.88 12.68
N VAL A 487 -17.06 16.57 11.68
CA VAL A 487 -16.15 15.42 11.72
C VAL A 487 -14.89 15.73 12.52
N SER A 488 -14.34 16.95 12.38
CA SER A 488 -13.04 17.33 12.92
C SER A 488 -13.08 17.95 14.33
N SER A 489 -14.27 18.27 14.86
CA SER A 489 -14.44 18.91 16.18
C SER A 489 -14.23 17.98 17.37
#